data_AF-A0A849F0I7-F1
#
_entry.id   AF-A0A849F0I7-F1
#
_cell.length_a   1.000
_cell.length_b   1.000
_cell.length_c   1.000
_cell.angle_alpha   90.00
_cell.angle_beta   90.00
_cell.angle_gamma   90.00
#
_symmetry.space_group_name_H-M   'P 1'
#
loop_
_entity.id
_entity.type
_entity.pdbx_description
1 polymer ?
#
loop_
_entity_poly.entity_id
_entity_poly.type
_entity_poly.pdbx_seq_one_letter_code
_entity_poly.pdbx_strand_id
1 'polypeptide(L)'
;MEEWYHYPLLIVVGFTVGFINTIAGGASLISLPVLIFLGLPPSVANGTNRVAIVFQTAIATAGFKSKGVSTFPFNIYLGISALLGAIIGAQLAVDIKGETFNKILAIIMIVVVLIIIFKPKINLSELTERTTGKYLWLSIVAFFFIGIYGGFINAGIGFVIILFLHYFNRMNLVRVNATKVVLVFIYTLSALIVFALNDKVNWQVGAILALGNGFGAWVSSRVSVKKGDGFIKTFLVVMVVIMAIKLWFFDL
;
A
#
# COMPACT_ATOMS: atom_id res chain seq x y z
N MET A 1 20.18 1.80 -14.89
CA MET A 1 19.24 2.90 -15.15
C MET A 1 20.04 4.11 -15.59
N GLU A 2 20.43 4.15 -16.87
CA GLU A 2 21.25 5.24 -17.41
C GLU A 2 20.44 6.23 -18.25
N GLU A 3 19.15 5.97 -18.47
CA GLU A 3 18.35 6.78 -19.39
C GLU A 3 17.48 7.80 -18.64
N TRP A 4 17.77 9.09 -18.87
CA TRP A 4 17.18 10.25 -18.20
C TRP A 4 15.64 10.35 -18.33
N TYR A 5 15.06 9.75 -19.38
CA TYR A 5 13.61 9.77 -19.61
C TYR A 5 12.81 8.88 -18.64
N HIS A 6 13.48 8.02 -17.86
CA HIS A 6 12.79 7.26 -16.81
C HIS A 6 12.30 8.14 -15.66
N TYR A 7 12.91 9.32 -15.43
CA TYR A 7 12.53 10.17 -14.29
C TYR A 7 11.16 10.84 -14.44
N PRO A 8 10.80 11.45 -15.59
CA PRO A 8 9.43 11.93 -15.81
C PRO A 8 8.38 10.82 -15.68
N LEU A 9 8.67 9.62 -16.20
CA LEU A 9 7.78 8.46 -16.07
C LEU A 9 7.56 8.10 -14.60
N LEU A 10 8.63 8.03 -13.79
CA LEU A 10 8.54 7.73 -12.35
C LEU A 10 7.73 8.78 -11.60
N ILE A 11 7.79 10.06 -11.99
CA ILE A 11 6.96 11.11 -11.38
C ILE A 11 5.49 10.89 -11.71
N VAL A 12 5.14 10.59 -12.97
CA VAL A 12 3.74 10.35 -13.40
C VAL A 12 3.17 9.07 -12.77
N VAL A 13 3.94 7.98 -12.79
CA VAL A 13 3.58 6.73 -12.11
C VAL A 13 3.43 7.00 -10.62
N GLY A 14 4.38 7.73 -10.02
CA GLY A 14 4.34 8.11 -8.63
C GLY A 14 3.10 8.89 -8.27
N PHE A 15 2.74 9.91 -9.05
CA PHE A 15 1.52 10.69 -8.86
C PHE A 15 0.27 9.81 -8.89
N THR A 16 0.15 8.95 -9.91
CA THR A 16 -0.98 8.04 -10.08
C THR A 16 -1.10 7.07 -8.90
N VAL A 17 0.02 6.48 -8.50
CA VAL A 17 0.09 5.54 -7.36
C VAL A 17 -0.26 6.27 -6.07
N GLY A 18 0.32 7.44 -5.83
CA GLY A 18 0.07 8.27 -4.66
C GLY A 18 -1.40 8.67 -4.52
N PHE A 19 -2.00 9.07 -5.64
CA PHE A 19 -3.41 9.44 -5.70
C PHE A 19 -4.31 8.24 -5.35
N ILE A 20 -4.13 7.11 -6.04
CA ILE A 20 -4.98 5.93 -5.88
C ILE A 20 -4.78 5.26 -4.51
N ASN A 21 -3.53 5.09 -4.05
CA ASN A 21 -3.25 4.43 -2.77
C ASN A 21 -3.87 5.21 -1.60
N THR A 22 -3.99 6.54 -1.70
CA THR A 22 -4.59 7.37 -0.65
C THR A 22 -6.09 7.09 -0.49
N ILE A 23 -6.81 6.91 -1.59
CA ILE A 23 -8.29 6.88 -1.60
C ILE A 23 -8.93 5.50 -1.77
N ALA A 24 -8.26 4.57 -2.46
CA ALA A 24 -8.79 3.24 -2.78
C ALA A 24 -7.86 2.10 -2.33
N GLY A 25 -6.55 2.33 -2.27
CA GLY A 25 -5.55 1.32 -1.93
C GLY A 25 -5.14 0.43 -3.11
N GLY A 26 -4.02 -0.30 -2.94
CA GLY A 26 -3.55 -1.33 -3.87
C GLY A 26 -2.80 -0.84 -5.11
N ALA A 27 -2.57 0.46 -5.27
CA ALA A 27 -1.78 1.01 -6.38
C ALA A 27 -0.30 0.61 -6.32
N SER A 28 0.19 0.12 -5.18
CA SER A 28 1.52 -0.50 -5.08
C SER A 28 1.67 -1.74 -5.97
N LEU A 29 0.56 -2.35 -6.43
CA LEU A 29 0.56 -3.40 -7.46
C LEU A 29 0.96 -2.88 -8.85
N ILE A 30 1.02 -1.56 -9.03
CA ILE A 30 1.49 -0.90 -10.25
C ILE A 30 2.96 -0.49 -10.08
N SER A 31 3.31 0.23 -9.00
CA SER A 31 4.67 0.75 -8.83
C SER A 31 5.72 -0.35 -8.73
N LEU A 32 5.42 -1.46 -8.07
CA LEU A 32 6.40 -2.53 -7.86
C LEU A 32 6.79 -3.22 -9.19
N PRO A 33 5.85 -3.71 -10.04
CA PRO A 33 6.18 -4.21 -11.37
C PRO A 33 6.86 -3.17 -12.26
N VAL A 34 6.44 -1.89 -12.19
CA VAL A 34 7.12 -0.82 -12.96
C VAL A 34 8.59 -0.72 -12.60
N LEU A 35 8.95 -0.73 -11.31
CA LEU A 35 10.35 -0.70 -10.89
C LEU A 35 11.13 -1.94 -11.35
N ILE A 36 10.51 -3.11 -11.31
CA ILE A 36 11.12 -4.36 -11.83
C ILE A 36 11.36 -4.25 -13.34
N PHE A 37 10.39 -3.75 -14.10
CA PHE A 37 10.52 -3.56 -15.55
C PHE A 37 11.51 -2.45 -15.94
N LEU A 38 11.85 -1.56 -15.03
CA LEU A 38 12.93 -0.58 -15.18
C LEU A 38 14.32 -1.18 -14.85
N GLY A 39 14.39 -2.49 -14.58
CA GLY A 39 15.62 -3.24 -14.39
C GLY A 39 16.10 -3.34 -12.93
N LEU A 40 15.28 -2.95 -11.95
CA LEU A 40 15.65 -3.19 -10.54
C LEU A 40 15.44 -4.67 -10.19
N PRO A 41 16.40 -5.31 -9.50
CA PRO A 41 16.17 -6.61 -8.90
C PRO A 41 14.92 -6.59 -8.00
N PRO A 42 14.07 -7.62 -7.96
CA PRO A 42 12.77 -7.55 -7.28
C PRO A 42 12.82 -7.18 -5.79
N SER A 43 13.82 -7.66 -5.05
CA SER A 43 14.02 -7.26 -3.64
C SER A 43 14.42 -5.79 -3.49
N VAL A 44 15.25 -5.27 -4.41
CA VAL A 44 15.63 -3.85 -4.45
C VAL A 44 14.45 -2.99 -4.89
N ALA A 45 13.64 -3.43 -5.85
CA ALA A 45 12.43 -2.75 -6.27
C ALA A 45 11.42 -2.63 -5.10
N ASN A 46 11.27 -3.70 -4.32
CA ASN A 46 10.41 -3.73 -3.15
C ASN A 46 10.87 -2.73 -2.08
N GLY A 47 12.15 -2.74 -1.70
CA GLY A 47 12.70 -1.76 -0.75
C GLY A 47 12.63 -0.32 -1.26
N THR A 48 12.95 -0.10 -2.54
CA THR A 48 12.88 1.22 -3.20
C THR A 48 11.46 1.80 -3.18
N ASN A 49 10.44 0.97 -3.46
CA ASN A 49 9.04 1.39 -3.44
C ASN A 49 8.60 1.88 -2.05
N ARG A 50 9.20 1.36 -0.97
CA ARG A 50 8.88 1.78 0.41
C ARG A 50 9.24 3.23 0.69
N VAL A 51 10.31 3.75 0.09
CA VAL A 51 10.68 5.18 0.22
C VAL A 51 9.51 6.06 -0.24
N ALA A 52 8.93 5.73 -1.39
CA ALA A 52 7.78 6.44 -1.92
C ALA A 52 6.54 6.29 -1.02
N ILE A 53 6.25 5.07 -0.54
CA ILE A 53 5.09 4.81 0.32
C ILE A 53 5.19 5.54 1.66
N VAL A 54 6.37 5.60 2.30
CA VAL A 54 6.57 6.36 3.56
C VAL A 54 6.23 7.83 3.34
N PHE A 55 6.81 8.45 2.30
CA PHE A 55 6.56 9.85 2.00
C PHE A 55 5.09 10.12 1.65
N GLN A 56 4.52 9.25 0.82
CA GLN A 56 3.11 9.27 0.43
C GLN A 56 2.19 9.30 1.66
N THR A 57 2.40 8.35 2.57
CA THR A 57 1.52 8.12 3.71
C THR A 57 1.70 9.14 4.81
N ALA A 58 2.90 9.71 4.96
CA ALA A 58 3.12 10.90 5.79
C ALA A 58 2.29 12.09 5.29
N ILE A 59 2.34 12.38 3.99
CA ILE A 59 1.58 13.48 3.38
C ILE A 59 0.08 13.23 3.44
N ALA A 60 -0.38 12.01 3.13
CA ALA A 60 -1.80 11.66 3.24
C ALA A 60 -2.31 11.77 4.67
N THR A 61 -1.52 11.34 5.66
CA THR A 61 -1.83 11.47 7.10
C THR A 61 -2.00 12.94 7.48
N ALA A 62 -1.07 13.80 7.08
CA ALA A 62 -1.18 15.24 7.29
C ALA A 62 -2.42 15.83 6.61
N GLY A 63 -2.72 15.40 5.38
CA GLY A 63 -3.91 15.79 4.62
C GLY A 63 -5.22 15.45 5.34
N PHE A 64 -5.40 14.20 5.77
CA PHE A 64 -6.59 13.81 6.54
C PHE A 64 -6.69 14.52 7.89
N LYS A 65 -5.57 14.66 8.61
CA LYS A 65 -5.52 15.39 9.89
C LYS A 65 -5.91 16.86 9.72
N SER A 66 -5.48 17.52 8.65
CA SER A 66 -5.84 18.92 8.35
C SER A 66 -7.34 19.13 8.14
N LYS A 67 -8.09 18.07 7.81
CA LYS A 67 -9.55 18.05 7.69
C LYS A 67 -10.28 17.59 8.96
N GLY A 68 -9.56 17.42 10.07
CA GLY A 68 -10.14 16.92 11.32
C GLY A 68 -10.48 15.42 11.31
N VAL A 69 -10.04 14.65 10.31
CA VAL A 69 -10.28 13.21 10.26
C VAL A 69 -9.13 12.49 10.99
N SER A 70 -9.43 11.97 12.17
CA SER A 70 -8.51 11.16 12.97
C SER A 70 -9.23 10.01 13.64
N THR A 71 -8.49 8.91 13.84
CA THR A 71 -8.94 7.73 14.58
C THR A 71 -7.96 7.37 15.69
N PHE A 72 -7.27 8.38 16.24
CA PHE A 72 -6.42 8.22 17.41
C PHE A 72 -7.27 7.87 18.64
N PRO A 73 -6.81 6.98 19.55
CA PRO A 73 -5.55 6.24 19.53
C PRO A 73 -5.60 4.90 18.77
N PHE A 74 -6.77 4.50 18.25
CA PHE A 74 -6.99 3.20 17.59
C PHE A 74 -5.98 2.91 16.47
N ASN A 75 -5.71 3.89 15.59
CA ASN A 75 -4.72 3.73 14.52
C ASN A 75 -3.29 3.51 15.03
N ILE A 76 -2.90 4.06 16.17
CA ILE A 76 -1.55 3.87 16.72
C ILE A 76 -1.38 2.45 17.25
N TYR A 77 -2.37 1.92 17.97
CA TYR A 77 -2.30 0.54 18.48
C TYR A 77 -2.16 -0.49 17.36
N LEU A 78 -2.98 -0.35 16.31
CA LEU A 78 -2.88 -1.22 15.14
C LEU A 78 -1.57 -1.01 14.38
N GLY A 79 -1.08 0.23 14.31
CA GLY A 79 0.17 0.57 13.62
C GLY A 79 1.38 -0.06 14.29
N ILE A 80 1.46 -0.01 15.63
CA ILE A 80 2.52 -0.65 16.41
C ILE A 80 2.46 -2.18 16.23
N SER A 81 1.28 -2.76 16.26
CA SER A 81 1.14 -4.21 16.03
C SER A 81 1.58 -4.62 14.63
N ALA A 82 1.14 -3.87 13.61
CA ALA A 82 1.56 -4.09 12.23
C ALA A 82 3.05 -3.86 12.02
N LEU A 83 3.67 -2.92 12.76
CA LEU A 83 5.11 -2.67 12.74
C LEU A 83 5.89 -3.91 13.16
N LEU A 84 5.48 -4.57 14.25
CA LEU A 84 6.14 -5.79 14.75
C LEU A 84 6.05 -6.91 13.71
N GLY A 85 4.87 -7.10 13.12
CA GLY A 85 4.70 -8.04 12.02
C GLY A 85 5.54 -7.68 10.80
N ALA A 86 5.61 -6.40 10.44
CA ALA A 86 6.31 -5.94 9.26
C ALA A 86 7.82 -6.13 9.33
N ILE A 87 8.42 -6.11 10.53
CA ILE A 87 9.84 -6.46 10.69
C ILE A 87 10.07 -7.92 10.26
N ILE A 88 9.23 -8.84 10.74
CA ILE A 88 9.31 -10.27 10.37
C ILE A 88 9.09 -10.44 8.88
N GLY A 89 8.05 -9.81 8.34
CA GLY A 89 7.75 -9.86 6.90
C GLY A 89 8.89 -9.33 6.04
N ALA A 90 9.49 -8.21 6.44
CA ALA A 90 10.59 -7.60 5.69
C ALA A 90 11.84 -8.46 5.70
N GLN A 91 12.19 -9.07 6.84
CA GLN A 91 13.29 -10.03 6.92
C GLN A 91 13.07 -11.21 5.96
N LEU A 92 11.86 -11.78 5.95
CA LEU A 92 11.51 -12.87 5.02
C LEU A 92 11.64 -12.45 3.54
N ALA A 93 11.39 -11.19 3.22
CA ALA A 93 11.41 -10.72 1.84
C ALA A 93 12.81 -10.37 1.31
N VAL A 94 13.73 -9.97 2.18
CA VAL A 94 15.10 -9.61 1.79
C VAL A 94 15.86 -10.82 1.24
N ASP A 95 15.61 -12.00 1.80
CA ASP A 95 16.35 -13.23 1.48
C ASP A 95 15.77 -14.03 0.30
N ILE A 96 14.65 -13.58 -0.27
CA ILE A 96 13.98 -14.31 -1.36
C ILE A 96 14.67 -14.07 -2.71
N LYS A 97 14.89 -15.16 -3.43
CA LYS A 97 15.37 -15.15 -4.83
C LYS A 97 14.38 -14.42 -5.74
N GLY A 98 14.89 -13.62 -6.67
CA GLY A 98 14.08 -12.76 -7.54
C GLY A 98 12.97 -13.48 -8.31
N GLU A 99 13.26 -14.66 -8.88
CA GLU A 99 12.27 -15.46 -9.60
C GLU A 99 11.11 -15.90 -8.70
N THR A 100 11.44 -16.40 -7.50
CA THR A 100 10.44 -16.78 -6.49
C THR A 100 9.61 -15.57 -6.06
N PHE A 101 10.25 -14.41 -5.88
CA PHE A 101 9.56 -13.16 -5.55
C PHE A 101 8.55 -12.77 -6.63
N ASN A 102 8.94 -12.83 -7.91
CA ASN A 102 8.06 -12.50 -9.04
C ASN A 102 6.84 -13.43 -9.10
N LYS A 103 7.03 -14.74 -8.90
CA LYS A 103 5.92 -15.71 -8.83
C LYS A 103 4.96 -15.40 -7.67
N ILE A 104 5.50 -15.10 -6.48
CA ILE A 104 4.69 -14.73 -5.32
C ILE A 104 3.92 -13.43 -5.59
N LEU A 105 4.57 -12.42 -6.18
CA LEU A 105 3.95 -11.15 -6.54
C LEU A 105 2.79 -11.35 -7.54
N ALA A 106 2.99 -12.15 -8.58
CA ALA A 106 1.96 -12.46 -9.57
C ALA A 106 0.74 -13.15 -8.94
N ILE A 107 0.95 -14.13 -8.06
CA ILE A 107 -0.14 -14.80 -7.33
C ILE A 107 -0.91 -13.80 -6.47
N ILE A 108 -0.19 -12.94 -5.74
CA ILE A 108 -0.79 -11.88 -4.92
C ILE A 108 -1.63 -10.92 -5.77
N MET A 109 -1.14 -10.54 -6.95
CA MET A 109 -1.87 -9.67 -7.87
C MET A 109 -3.21 -10.29 -8.28
N ILE A 110 -3.23 -11.58 -8.61
CA ILE A 110 -4.47 -12.32 -8.94
C ILE A 110 -5.41 -12.34 -7.74
N VAL A 111 -4.92 -12.72 -6.56
CA VAL A 111 -5.74 -12.77 -5.34
C VAL A 111 -6.36 -11.41 -5.04
N VAL A 112 -5.60 -10.33 -5.15
CA VAL A 112 -6.11 -8.98 -4.88
C VAL A 112 -7.14 -8.56 -5.93
N VAL A 113 -6.96 -8.91 -7.21
CA VAL A 113 -7.97 -8.67 -8.25
C VAL A 113 -9.28 -9.38 -7.91
N LEU A 114 -9.23 -10.65 -7.49
CA LEU A 114 -10.41 -11.40 -7.07
C LEU A 114 -11.09 -10.70 -5.87
N ILE A 115 -10.31 -10.27 -4.89
CA ILE A 115 -10.81 -9.53 -3.72
C ILE A 115 -11.53 -8.23 -4.14
N ILE A 116 -10.99 -7.49 -5.12
CA ILE A 116 -11.60 -6.26 -5.64
C ILE A 116 -12.95 -6.56 -6.32
N ILE A 117 -13.01 -7.63 -7.12
CA ILE A 117 -14.20 -8.03 -7.89
C ILE A 117 -15.30 -8.54 -6.96
N PHE A 118 -14.96 -9.44 -6.03
CA PHE A 118 -15.91 -10.14 -5.17
C PHE A 118 -16.20 -9.44 -3.85
N LYS A 119 -15.88 -8.14 -3.73
CA LYS A 119 -16.07 -7.40 -2.49
C LYS A 119 -17.57 -7.35 -2.10
N PRO A 120 -17.92 -7.61 -0.83
CA PRO A 120 -19.31 -7.53 -0.40
C PRO A 120 -19.87 -6.11 -0.55
N LYS A 121 -21.17 -5.97 -0.82
CA LYS A 121 -21.84 -4.66 -0.82
C LYS A 121 -22.64 -4.54 0.47
N ILE A 122 -22.18 -3.72 1.41
CA ILE A 122 -22.89 -3.45 2.67
C ILE A 122 -23.07 -1.95 2.83
N ASN A 123 -24.28 -1.53 3.20
CA ASN A 123 -24.56 -0.14 3.53
C ASN A 123 -24.32 0.08 5.03
N LEU A 124 -23.14 0.61 5.37
CA LEU A 124 -22.72 0.81 6.76
C LEU A 124 -23.09 2.20 7.31
N SER A 125 -24.00 2.92 6.66
CA SER A 125 -24.36 4.30 7.03
C SER A 125 -24.98 4.45 8.43
N GLU A 126 -25.35 3.34 9.08
CA GLU A 126 -26.10 3.34 10.34
C GLU A 126 -25.48 2.46 11.45
N LEU A 127 -24.31 1.87 11.22
CA LEU A 127 -23.70 0.97 12.21
C LEU A 127 -22.65 1.69 13.08
N THR A 128 -22.64 1.35 14.37
CA THR A 128 -21.63 1.81 15.32
C THR A 128 -20.25 1.24 15.00
N GLU A 129 -19.22 2.10 15.03
CA GLU A 129 -17.84 1.70 14.81
C GLU A 129 -17.35 0.77 15.94
N ARG A 130 -16.55 -0.24 15.56
CA ARG A 130 -15.99 -1.25 16.45
C ARG A 130 -14.50 -1.00 16.65
N THR A 131 -14.15 0.01 17.43
CA THR A 131 -12.76 0.46 17.65
C THR A 131 -12.25 0.22 19.08
N THR A 132 -13.08 -0.29 19.99
CA THR A 132 -12.76 -0.49 21.41
C THR A 132 -13.10 -1.91 21.89
N GLY A 133 -12.71 -2.23 23.13
CA GLY A 133 -13.01 -3.50 23.79
C GLY A 133 -12.46 -4.71 23.03
N LYS A 134 -13.26 -5.78 22.93
CA LYS A 134 -12.87 -7.02 22.24
C LYS A 134 -12.51 -6.81 20.77
N TYR A 135 -13.14 -5.85 20.09
CA TYR A 135 -12.88 -5.59 18.67
C TYR A 135 -11.53 -4.92 18.45
N LEU A 136 -11.08 -4.08 19.39
CA LEU A 136 -9.72 -3.52 19.37
C LEU A 136 -8.68 -4.63 19.45
N TRP A 137 -8.80 -5.54 20.43
CA TRP A 137 -7.84 -6.65 20.60
C TRP A 137 -7.79 -7.58 19.39
N LEU A 138 -8.95 -7.96 18.83
CA LEU A 138 -9.00 -8.75 17.60
C LEU A 138 -8.36 -8.02 16.42
N SER A 139 -8.55 -6.70 16.34
CA SER A 139 -7.91 -5.88 15.31
C SER A 139 -6.40 -5.83 15.52
N ILE A 140 -5.90 -5.67 16.75
CA ILE A 140 -4.46 -5.70 17.05
C ILE A 140 -3.85 -7.02 16.53
N VAL A 141 -4.43 -8.16 16.91
CA VAL A 141 -3.94 -9.47 16.44
C VAL A 141 -4.00 -9.59 14.92
N ALA A 142 -5.10 -9.18 14.28
CA ALA A 142 -5.21 -9.21 12.83
C ALA A 142 -4.16 -8.31 12.15
N PHE A 143 -3.91 -7.13 12.71
CA PHE A 143 -2.96 -6.17 12.14
C PHE A 143 -1.51 -6.58 12.34
N PHE A 144 -1.17 -7.41 13.32
CA PHE A 144 0.12 -8.11 13.36
C PHE A 144 0.35 -8.93 12.09
N PHE A 145 -0.59 -9.80 11.71
CA PHE A 145 -0.46 -10.65 10.51
C PHE A 145 -0.55 -9.85 9.20
N ILE A 146 -1.44 -8.86 9.14
CA ILE A 146 -1.47 -7.91 8.01
C ILE A 146 -0.13 -7.16 7.92
N GLY A 147 0.48 -6.85 9.06
CA GLY A 147 1.82 -6.29 9.17
C GLY A 147 2.89 -7.20 8.55
N ILE A 148 2.88 -8.50 8.85
CA ILE A 148 3.79 -9.47 8.21
C ILE A 148 3.67 -9.40 6.69
N TYR A 149 2.45 -9.47 6.17
CA TYR A 149 2.20 -9.33 4.73
C TYR A 149 2.67 -7.98 4.17
N GLY A 150 2.45 -6.89 4.93
CA GLY A 150 2.85 -5.53 4.57
C GLY A 150 4.35 -5.30 4.60
N GLY A 151 5.07 -5.95 5.52
CA GLY A 151 6.53 -5.98 5.58
C GLY A 151 7.14 -6.84 4.48
N PHE A 152 6.45 -7.91 4.09
CA PHE A 152 6.91 -8.81 3.05
C PHE A 152 6.91 -8.14 1.67
N ILE A 153 5.76 -7.67 1.18
CA ILE A 153 5.65 -7.22 -0.22
C ILE A 153 4.93 -5.88 -0.40
N ASN A 154 4.09 -5.47 0.55
CA ASN A 154 3.34 -4.21 0.51
C ASN A 154 2.52 -4.00 -0.79
N ALA A 155 2.18 -5.07 -1.49
CA ALA A 155 1.43 -5.05 -2.74
C ALA A 155 -0.03 -5.38 -2.45
N GLY A 156 -0.98 -4.54 -2.89
CA GLY A 156 -2.41 -4.79 -2.71
C GLY A 156 -2.94 -4.70 -1.27
N ILE A 157 -2.07 -4.55 -0.27
CA ILE A 157 -2.42 -4.52 1.16
C ILE A 157 -3.44 -3.43 1.52
N GLY A 158 -3.45 -2.31 0.80
CA GLY A 158 -4.45 -1.26 0.99
C GLY A 158 -5.88 -1.79 0.91
N PHE A 159 -6.15 -2.73 0.00
CA PHE A 159 -7.45 -3.39 -0.09
C PHE A 159 -7.74 -4.25 1.13
N VAL A 160 -6.79 -5.08 1.56
CA VAL A 160 -6.94 -5.93 2.75
C VAL A 160 -7.28 -5.09 3.98
N ILE A 161 -6.56 -3.99 4.20
CA ILE A 161 -6.81 -3.05 5.29
C ILE A 161 -8.20 -2.41 5.15
N ILE A 162 -8.56 -1.95 3.95
CA ILE A 162 -9.86 -1.33 3.71
C ILE A 162 -11.00 -2.31 3.97
N LEU A 163 -10.90 -3.55 3.49
CA LEU A 163 -11.91 -4.56 3.73
C LEU A 163 -12.04 -4.85 5.23
N PHE A 164 -10.92 -5.06 5.93
CA PHE A 164 -10.96 -5.35 7.35
C PHE A 164 -11.60 -4.19 8.13
N LEU A 165 -11.09 -2.97 7.99
CA LEU A 165 -11.60 -1.82 8.73
C LEU A 165 -13.06 -1.47 8.35
N HIS A 166 -13.42 -1.63 7.09
CA HIS A 166 -14.77 -1.34 6.63
C HIS A 166 -15.77 -2.40 7.12
N TYR A 167 -15.50 -3.69 6.92
CA TYR A 167 -16.48 -4.75 7.23
C TYR A 167 -16.43 -5.21 8.69
N PHE A 168 -15.23 -5.39 9.24
CA PHE A 168 -15.07 -5.84 10.63
C PHE A 168 -15.23 -4.69 11.60
N ASN A 169 -14.50 -3.57 11.39
CA ASN A 169 -14.57 -2.41 12.28
C ASN A 169 -15.74 -1.46 11.97
N ARG A 170 -16.49 -1.68 10.88
CA ARG A 170 -17.68 -0.91 10.50
C ARG A 170 -17.42 0.58 10.27
N MET A 171 -16.19 0.92 9.89
CA MET A 171 -15.78 2.30 9.68
C MET A 171 -16.21 2.79 8.30
N ASN A 172 -16.63 4.05 8.19
CA ASN A 172 -16.87 4.65 6.89
C ASN A 172 -15.57 4.80 6.08
N LEU A 173 -15.66 4.90 4.75
CA LEU A 173 -14.47 4.90 3.89
C LEU A 173 -13.49 6.06 4.17
N VAL A 174 -13.99 7.20 4.64
CA VAL A 174 -13.14 8.35 4.99
C VAL A 174 -12.27 8.02 6.20
N ARG A 175 -12.87 7.50 7.27
CA ARG A 175 -12.15 7.07 8.48
C ARG A 175 -11.25 5.87 8.20
N VAL A 176 -11.70 4.89 7.40
CA VAL A 176 -10.87 3.76 6.95
C VAL A 176 -9.60 4.25 6.26
N ASN A 177 -9.72 5.18 5.30
CA ASN A 177 -8.55 5.68 4.57
C ASN A 177 -7.61 6.48 5.49
N ALA A 178 -8.15 7.31 6.39
CA ALA A 178 -7.36 8.04 7.37
C ALA A 178 -6.61 7.11 8.35
N THR A 179 -7.27 6.04 8.83
CA THR A 179 -6.62 5.00 9.63
C THR A 179 -5.53 4.30 8.81
N LYS A 180 -5.89 3.78 7.63
CA LYS A 180 -4.99 3.04 6.73
C LYS A 180 -3.68 3.78 6.48
N VAL A 181 -3.72 5.06 6.14
CA VAL A 181 -2.47 5.79 5.82
C VAL A 181 -1.55 5.90 7.02
N VAL A 182 -2.07 6.05 8.24
CA VAL A 182 -1.27 6.02 9.47
C VAL A 182 -0.66 4.65 9.70
N LEU A 183 -1.44 3.58 9.53
CA LEU A 183 -0.95 2.21 9.67
C LEU A 183 0.17 1.91 8.69
N VAL A 184 -0.07 2.22 7.41
CA VAL A 184 0.89 2.01 6.33
C VAL A 184 2.15 2.83 6.57
N PHE A 185 2.06 4.07 7.04
CA PHE A 185 3.22 4.86 7.42
C PHE A 185 4.07 4.14 8.49
N ILE A 186 3.45 3.75 9.60
CA ILE A 186 4.15 3.19 10.77
C ILE A 186 4.87 1.87 10.40
N TYR A 187 4.16 0.90 9.82
CA TYR A 187 4.80 -0.40 9.52
C TYR A 187 5.71 -0.33 8.28
N THR A 188 5.43 0.56 7.32
CA THR A 188 6.30 0.68 6.14
C THR A 188 7.61 1.34 6.50
N LEU A 189 7.62 2.24 7.49
CA LEU A 189 8.84 2.83 8.02
C LEU A 189 9.75 1.77 8.65
N SER A 190 9.23 0.85 9.48
CA SER A 190 10.06 -0.22 10.06
C SER A 190 10.59 -1.18 9.00
N ALA A 191 9.76 -1.56 8.05
CA ALA A 191 10.21 -2.41 6.96
C ALA A 191 11.21 -1.68 6.04
N LEU A 192 11.04 -0.37 5.77
CA LEU A 192 12.04 0.41 5.02
C LEU A 192 13.40 0.37 5.71
N ILE A 193 13.44 0.48 7.04
CA ILE A 193 14.69 0.34 7.81
C ILE A 193 15.32 -1.04 7.57
N VAL A 194 14.55 -2.13 7.63
CA VAL A 194 15.07 -3.48 7.36
C VAL A 194 15.64 -3.59 5.94
N PHE A 195 14.93 -3.11 4.91
CA PHE A 195 15.43 -3.15 3.53
C PHE A 195 16.67 -2.26 3.34
N ALA A 196 16.72 -1.10 4.00
CA ALA A 196 17.87 -0.19 3.96
C ALA A 196 19.12 -0.80 4.59
N LEU A 197 18.98 -1.48 5.74
CA LEU A 197 20.08 -2.17 6.42
C LEU A 197 20.66 -3.35 5.64
N ASN A 198 19.93 -3.85 4.63
CA ASN A 198 20.33 -4.95 3.77
C ASN A 198 20.70 -4.50 2.34
N ASP A 199 20.96 -3.20 2.14
CA ASP A 199 21.32 -2.60 0.85
C ASP A 199 20.30 -2.89 -0.28
N LYS A 200 19.01 -3.05 0.07
CA LYS A 200 17.91 -3.32 -0.87
C LYS A 200 17.12 -2.06 -1.23
N VAL A 201 17.75 -0.89 -1.23
CA VAL A 201 17.08 0.38 -1.52
C VAL A 201 17.89 1.20 -2.51
N ASN A 202 17.29 1.51 -3.66
CA ASN A 202 17.80 2.55 -4.56
C ASN A 202 17.21 3.91 -4.15
N TRP A 203 17.98 4.69 -3.40
CA TRP A 203 17.51 5.96 -2.82
C TRP A 203 17.13 7.00 -3.87
N GLN A 204 17.87 7.09 -4.98
CA GLN A 204 17.59 8.06 -6.03
C GLN A 204 16.24 7.81 -6.69
N VAL A 205 15.98 6.57 -7.11
CA VAL A 205 14.70 6.19 -7.71
C VAL A 205 13.56 6.28 -6.70
N GLY A 206 13.81 5.83 -5.47
CA GLY A 206 12.84 5.94 -4.38
C GLY A 206 12.42 7.38 -4.13
N ALA A 207 13.37 8.32 -4.11
CA ALA A 207 13.11 9.75 -3.91
C ALA A 207 12.31 10.37 -5.07
N ILE A 208 12.66 10.06 -6.32
CA ILE A 208 11.93 10.58 -7.50
C ILE A 208 10.48 10.05 -7.50
N LEU A 209 10.32 8.76 -7.25
CA LEU A 209 8.99 8.14 -7.12
C LEU A 209 8.21 8.74 -5.94
N ALA A 210 8.89 9.06 -4.83
CA ALA A 210 8.32 9.69 -3.64
C ALA A 210 7.76 11.09 -3.91
N LEU A 211 8.43 11.90 -4.75
CA LEU A 211 7.92 13.23 -5.12
C LEU A 211 6.56 13.14 -5.82
N GLY A 212 6.45 12.27 -6.83
CA GLY A 212 5.17 12.00 -7.49
C GLY A 212 4.12 11.48 -6.50
N ASN A 213 4.48 10.47 -5.71
CA ASN A 213 3.58 9.86 -4.72
C ASN A 213 3.05 10.85 -3.70
N GLY A 214 3.94 11.67 -3.14
CA GLY A 214 3.61 12.71 -2.17
C GLY A 214 2.63 13.73 -2.76
N PHE A 215 2.91 14.21 -3.98
CA PHE A 215 2.02 15.16 -4.64
C PHE A 215 0.62 14.56 -4.91
N GLY A 216 0.56 13.34 -5.46
CA GLY A 216 -0.69 12.63 -5.69
C GLY A 216 -1.48 12.38 -4.39
N ALA A 217 -0.78 12.06 -3.30
CA ALA A 217 -1.36 11.87 -1.98
C ALA A 217 -1.94 13.16 -1.39
N TRP A 218 -1.23 14.28 -1.54
CA TRP A 218 -1.73 15.58 -1.09
C TRP A 218 -3.04 15.95 -1.79
N VAL A 219 -3.05 15.87 -3.12
CA VAL A 219 -4.23 16.19 -3.93
C VAL A 219 -5.40 15.29 -3.54
N SER A 220 -5.19 13.97 -3.53
CA SER A 220 -6.26 13.00 -3.26
C SER A 220 -6.79 13.03 -1.82
N SER A 221 -5.96 13.33 -0.81
CA SER A 221 -6.44 13.52 0.58
C SER A 221 -7.36 14.74 0.73
N ARG A 222 -7.20 15.73 -0.16
CA ARG A 222 -8.03 16.94 -0.22
C ARG A 222 -9.28 16.78 -1.07
N VAL A 223 -9.33 15.80 -1.96
CA VAL A 223 -10.53 15.44 -2.70
C VAL A 223 -11.41 14.52 -1.86
N SER A 224 -12.67 14.90 -1.66
CA SER A 224 -13.65 14.02 -1.02
C SER A 224 -14.08 12.95 -2.02
N VAL A 225 -13.51 11.75 -1.91
CA VAL A 225 -13.90 10.62 -2.75
C VAL A 225 -15.26 10.13 -2.28
N LYS A 226 -16.30 10.43 -3.07
CA LYS A 226 -17.63 9.83 -2.92
C LYS A 226 -17.52 8.32 -3.07
N LYS A 227 -18.40 7.56 -2.41
CA LYS A 227 -18.38 6.09 -2.32
C LYS A 227 -17.95 5.44 -3.64
N GLY A 228 -16.77 4.82 -3.61
CA GLY A 228 -16.39 3.74 -4.51
C GLY A 228 -16.36 4.12 -5.98
N ASP A 229 -15.65 5.18 -6.34
CA ASP A 229 -15.34 5.56 -7.73
C ASP A 229 -15.04 4.32 -8.57
N GLY A 230 -16.03 3.93 -9.38
CA GLY A 230 -15.99 2.70 -10.18
C GLY A 230 -14.80 2.74 -11.14
N PHE A 231 -14.48 3.93 -11.62
CA PHE A 231 -13.36 4.19 -12.50
C PHE A 231 -12.03 3.76 -11.89
N ILE A 232 -11.76 4.12 -10.62
CA ILE A 232 -10.50 3.76 -9.94
C ILE A 232 -10.35 2.23 -9.84
N LYS A 233 -11.45 1.53 -9.54
CA LYS A 233 -11.40 0.06 -9.44
C LYS A 233 -11.18 -0.58 -10.79
N THR A 234 -11.90 -0.13 -11.82
CA THR A 234 -11.74 -0.63 -13.19
C THR A 234 -10.32 -0.40 -13.68
N PHE A 235 -9.78 0.82 -13.49
CA PHE A 235 -8.40 1.15 -13.84
C PHE A 235 -7.41 0.22 -13.13
N LEU A 236 -7.55 0.02 -11.82
CA LEU A 236 -6.66 -0.88 -11.06
C LEU A 236 -6.75 -2.32 -11.56
N VAL A 237 -7.95 -2.86 -11.76
CA VAL A 237 -8.11 -4.24 -12.24
C VAL A 237 -7.42 -4.42 -13.59
N VAL A 238 -7.67 -3.51 -14.54
CA VAL A 238 -7.04 -3.56 -15.87
C VAL A 238 -5.51 -3.49 -15.76
N MET A 239 -4.98 -2.51 -15.03
CA MET A 239 -3.54 -2.34 -14.87
C MET A 239 -2.88 -3.53 -14.19
N VAL A 240 -3.49 -4.07 -13.12
CA VAL A 240 -2.94 -5.21 -12.38
C VAL A 240 -2.95 -6.47 -13.24
N VAL A 241 -4.00 -6.71 -14.03
CA VAL A 241 -4.04 -7.85 -14.97
C VAL A 241 -2.94 -7.73 -16.02
N ILE A 242 -2.77 -6.55 -16.63
CA ILE A 242 -1.69 -6.30 -17.61
C ILE A 242 -0.31 -6.55 -16.98
N MET A 243 -0.06 -6.00 -15.79
CA MET A 243 1.21 -6.14 -15.09
C MET A 243 1.47 -7.60 -14.67
N ALA A 244 0.44 -8.33 -14.24
CA ALA A 244 0.56 -9.74 -13.84
C ALA A 244 0.90 -10.65 -15.02
N ILE A 245 0.22 -10.45 -16.16
CA ILE A 245 0.54 -11.18 -17.41
C ILE A 245 1.97 -10.88 -17.82
N LYS A 246 2.38 -9.61 -17.81
CA LYS A 246 3.74 -9.25 -18.19
C LYS A 246 4.79 -9.88 -17.28
N LEU A 247 4.56 -9.86 -15.97
CA LEU A 247 5.48 -10.44 -14.98
C LEU A 247 5.58 -11.97 -15.07
N TRP A 248 4.52 -12.65 -15.50
CA TRP A 248 4.46 -14.12 -15.57
C TRP A 248 5.02 -14.70 -16.88
N PHE A 249 4.81 -14.03 -18.01
CA PHE A 249 5.15 -14.57 -19.33
C PHE A 249 6.40 -13.97 -19.97
N PHE A 250 6.83 -12.80 -19.50
CA PHE A 250 8.00 -12.12 -20.03
C PHE A 250 9.05 -12.04 -18.92
N ASP A 251 9.75 -13.15 -18.70
CA ASP A 251 10.97 -13.16 -17.91
C ASP A 251 11.95 -12.15 -18.53
N LEU A 252 12.46 -11.23 -17.71
CA LEU A 252 13.54 -10.28 -18.06
C LEU A 252 14.88 -10.85 -17.59
#